data_AF-A0A7W7Y500-F1
#
_entry.id   AF-A0A7W7Y500-F1
#
_cell.length_a   1.000
_cell.length_b   1.000
_cell.length_c   1.000
_cell.angle_alpha   90.00
_cell.angle_beta   90.00
_cell.angle_gamma   90.00
#
_symmetry.space_group_name_H-M   'P 1'
#
loop_
_entity.id
_entity.type
_entity.pdbx_description
1 polymer ?
#
loop_
_entity_poly.entity_id
_entity_poly.type
_entity_poly.pdbx_seq_one_letter_code
_entity_poly.pdbx_strand_id
1 'polypeptide(L)'
;MSQTYYVTTPIYYVNDVPHIGHAYTTVACDVAARYHRLAGKDVMFLTGTDEHGMKIERAATANGQTPIELASRVVKRFQELWQVMDISHDDFIRTTEDRHKAGVHKLFCQLKDQGDIYLGEYEGWYCTPCESFWTETQVGESCLCPDCGRPVEKLKEQSYFFRMSKYAQPLLEHIRQHPEFIQPESRRNEIVRFVESGLRDLSISRTTFDWGIKVPDDSDHVLYVWFDALSNYMTAIGYGTDEEKFQRYWPASVHVVGKDILRFHTVYWPTFLMAAGIELPRQVFAHGWWTVEGKKMSKSLMNAVDPATLVEQFGVDAIRYFLMREVPFGLDGDFSMQALVGRINSDLANDLGNLLNRISGMIFRYFDGTIPPAPASSTQREAQLISATAERISGYRSDMEHMAFNRALMKVWELISSYNKYIVETEPWTLHKAGKTEELQTVLATVAEGMRIIANATWPFMPGSSERILQALGCELEGNLEFDYSASSRTMQQMPVLFSRVEDIPVIAEEGEGEEESTPRIDFDTFLQVSIKAGRIVGCQKVPKSSKLLKLEVDLGEGRLRTIVSGIAQSYSPEDLLDKNVSVIANLKPAKLMGIESEGMILAAKTAKNRFEVPFLSEQVKPGTDIR
;
A
#
# COMPACT_ATOMS: atom_id res chain seq x y z
N MET A 1 -18.88 4.66 31.66
CA MET A 1 -17.61 4.16 31.08
C MET A 1 -17.65 4.54 29.61
N SER A 2 -16.62 5.22 29.10
CA SER A 2 -16.50 5.47 27.65
C SER A 2 -16.46 4.13 26.91
N GLN A 3 -17.20 4.02 25.81
CA GLN A 3 -17.16 2.82 24.97
C GLN A 3 -15.73 2.69 24.41
N THR A 4 -15.11 1.52 24.55
CA THR A 4 -13.79 1.26 23.97
C THR A 4 -13.91 1.00 22.47
N TYR A 5 -12.87 1.34 21.71
CA TYR A 5 -12.77 1.04 20.29
C TYR A 5 -11.36 0.53 19.98
N TYR A 6 -11.27 -0.75 19.66
CA TYR A 6 -9.99 -1.40 19.35
C TYR A 6 -9.90 -1.70 17.85
N VAL A 7 -9.00 -1.03 17.15
CA VAL A 7 -8.76 -1.17 15.70
C VAL A 7 -7.34 -1.65 15.44
N THR A 8 -7.20 -2.58 14.49
CA THR A 8 -5.89 -3.13 14.12
C THR A 8 -5.65 -3.09 12.62
N THR A 9 -4.42 -2.78 12.21
CA THR A 9 -3.91 -3.19 10.89
C THR A 9 -3.54 -4.68 10.92
N PRO A 10 -3.19 -5.30 9.78
CA PRO A 10 -2.32 -6.46 9.79
C PRO A 10 -0.95 -6.04 10.36
N ILE A 11 -0.19 -7.02 10.85
CA ILE A 11 1.24 -6.83 11.05
C ILE A 11 1.99 -7.16 9.77
N TYR A 12 2.96 -6.33 9.41
CA TYR A 12 3.61 -6.37 8.10
C TYR A 12 4.89 -7.21 8.12
N TYR A 13 5.08 -8.06 7.10
CA TYR A 13 6.31 -8.83 6.97
C TYR A 13 7.52 -7.91 6.78
N VAL A 14 8.61 -8.22 7.49
CA VAL A 14 9.87 -7.46 7.44
C VAL A 14 10.85 -7.94 6.36
N ASN A 15 10.32 -8.51 5.27
CA ASN A 15 11.14 -9.00 4.17
C ASN A 15 11.44 -7.94 3.09
N ASP A 16 10.75 -6.79 3.10
CA ASP A 16 10.94 -5.71 2.12
C ASP A 16 10.54 -4.32 2.67
N VAL A 17 10.72 -3.29 1.85
CA VAL A 17 10.42 -1.89 2.17
C VAL A 17 8.91 -1.64 2.21
N PRO A 18 8.41 -0.78 3.12
CA PRO A 18 7.03 -0.33 3.10
C PRO A 18 6.66 0.36 1.76
N HIS A 19 5.41 0.21 1.31
CA HIS A 19 4.91 0.81 0.08
C HIS A 19 3.48 1.33 0.30
N ILE A 20 2.90 2.02 -0.68
CA ILE A 20 1.56 2.63 -0.57
C ILE A 20 0.43 1.67 -0.17
N GLY A 21 0.52 0.37 -0.51
CA GLY A 21 -0.42 -0.63 -0.01
C GLY A 21 -0.43 -0.77 1.53
N HIS A 22 0.73 -0.70 2.19
CA HIS A 22 0.83 -0.72 3.66
C HIS A 22 0.30 0.60 4.26
N ALA A 23 0.65 1.73 3.63
CA ALA A 23 0.17 3.04 4.03
C ALA A 23 -1.36 3.15 3.92
N TYR A 24 -1.96 2.58 2.87
CA TYR A 24 -3.41 2.61 2.67
C TYR A 24 -4.18 1.97 3.83
N THR A 25 -3.80 0.76 4.23
CA THR A 25 -4.43 0.06 5.36
C THR A 25 -4.21 0.83 6.66
N THR A 26 -3.00 1.33 6.89
CA THR A 26 -2.64 2.02 8.14
C THR A 26 -3.35 3.36 8.27
N VAL A 27 -3.45 4.13 7.17
CA VAL A 27 -4.22 5.38 7.12
C VAL A 27 -5.71 5.11 7.35
N ALA A 28 -6.27 4.05 6.79
CA ALA A 28 -7.67 3.70 7.03
C ALA A 28 -7.96 3.40 8.51
N CYS A 29 -7.08 2.65 9.18
CA CYS A 29 -7.18 2.42 10.62
C CYS A 29 -7.00 3.71 11.43
N ASP A 30 -6.05 4.56 11.03
CA ASP A 30 -5.78 5.85 11.69
C ASP A 30 -6.98 6.81 11.57
N VAL A 31 -7.61 6.88 10.40
CA VAL A 31 -8.85 7.65 10.17
C VAL A 31 -9.96 7.16 11.10
N ALA A 32 -10.17 5.85 11.20
CA ALA A 32 -11.17 5.29 12.10
C ALA A 32 -10.84 5.59 13.57
N ALA A 33 -9.58 5.41 13.98
CA ALA A 33 -9.10 5.70 15.32
C ALA A 33 -9.33 7.18 15.69
N ARG A 34 -8.89 8.10 14.83
CA ARG A 34 -9.06 9.55 15.01
C ARG A 34 -10.53 9.96 15.10
N TYR A 35 -11.39 9.43 14.23
CA TYR A 35 -12.83 9.68 14.29
C TYR A 35 -13.44 9.23 15.62
N HIS A 36 -13.10 8.03 16.10
CA HIS A 36 -13.62 7.53 17.36
C HIS A 36 -13.04 8.24 18.59
N ARG A 37 -11.77 8.68 18.56
CA ARG A 37 -11.19 9.56 19.60
C ARG A 37 -11.93 10.89 19.65
N LEU A 38 -12.20 11.48 18.49
CA LEU A 38 -12.94 12.73 18.38
C LEU A 38 -14.40 12.59 18.88
N ALA A 39 -14.98 11.39 18.76
CA ALA A 39 -16.28 11.03 19.33
C ALA A 39 -16.23 10.68 20.83
N GLY A 40 -15.09 10.85 21.50
CA GLY A 40 -14.92 10.62 22.94
C GLY A 40 -14.80 9.14 23.36
N LYS A 41 -14.52 8.22 22.42
CA LYS A 41 -14.25 6.81 22.74
C LYS A 41 -12.84 6.63 23.27
N ASP A 42 -12.65 5.60 24.10
CA ASP A 42 -11.34 5.14 24.54
C ASP A 42 -10.76 4.22 23.47
N VAL A 43 -9.82 4.74 22.68
CA VAL A 43 -9.32 4.08 21.47
C VAL A 43 -7.99 3.38 21.75
N MET A 44 -7.87 2.15 21.23
CA MET A 44 -6.61 1.45 21.04
C MET A 44 -6.43 1.22 19.54
N PHE A 45 -5.38 1.77 18.96
CA PHE A 45 -5.00 1.57 17.57
C PHE A 45 -3.66 0.82 17.51
N LEU A 46 -3.72 -0.43 17.07
CA LEU A 46 -2.55 -1.31 16.93
C LEU A 46 -2.07 -1.42 15.48
N THR A 47 -0.77 -1.29 15.30
CA THR A 47 -0.03 -1.75 14.10
C THR A 47 1.23 -2.51 14.51
N GLY A 48 2.01 -3.03 13.56
CA GLY A 48 3.23 -3.76 13.90
C GLY A 48 3.85 -4.56 12.76
N THR A 49 4.75 -5.47 13.13
CA THR A 49 5.56 -6.27 12.20
C THR A 49 5.53 -7.77 12.50
N ASP A 50 5.37 -8.55 11.44
CA ASP A 50 5.56 -10.00 11.42
C ASP A 50 7.03 -10.29 11.04
N GLU A 51 7.76 -10.84 12.01
CA GLU A 51 9.21 -10.91 12.00
C GLU A 51 9.72 -12.34 11.90
N HIS A 52 8.86 -13.35 11.89
CA HIS A 52 9.26 -14.77 11.89
C HIS A 52 9.02 -15.48 10.55
N GLY A 53 9.65 -16.65 10.42
CA GLY A 53 9.44 -17.57 9.32
C GLY A 53 10.57 -17.63 8.30
N MET A 54 10.56 -18.72 7.54
CA MET A 54 11.60 -19.11 6.58
C MET A 54 11.94 -18.03 5.53
N LYS A 55 10.97 -17.21 5.12
CA LYS A 55 11.23 -16.13 4.14
C LYS A 55 12.20 -15.09 4.69
N ILE A 56 12.07 -14.73 5.96
CA ILE A 56 12.92 -13.74 6.62
C ILE A 56 14.30 -14.34 6.88
N GLU A 57 14.36 -15.59 7.31
CA GLU A 57 15.63 -16.31 7.50
C GLU A 57 16.46 -16.41 6.22
N ARG A 58 15.82 -16.79 5.10
CA ARG A 58 16.47 -16.84 3.78
C ARG A 58 16.93 -15.46 3.32
N ALA A 59 16.08 -14.43 3.48
CA ALA A 59 16.44 -13.07 3.12
C ALA A 59 17.63 -12.54 3.95
N ALA A 60 17.65 -12.83 5.26
CA ALA A 60 18.76 -12.43 6.13
C ALA A 60 20.06 -13.13 5.75
N THR A 61 20.00 -14.44 5.52
CA THR A 61 21.15 -15.25 5.07
C THR A 61 21.71 -14.75 3.74
N ALA A 62 20.84 -14.44 2.77
CA ALA A 62 21.24 -13.88 1.47
C ALA A 62 21.93 -12.51 1.58
N ASN A 63 21.60 -11.73 2.63
CA ASN A 63 22.22 -10.44 2.92
C ASN A 63 23.43 -10.53 3.87
N GLY A 64 23.84 -11.73 4.30
CA GLY A 64 24.93 -11.92 5.27
C GLY A 64 24.63 -11.34 6.66
N GLN A 65 23.35 -11.29 7.05
CA GLN A 65 22.86 -10.76 8.32
C GLN A 65 22.09 -11.83 9.11
N THR A 66 21.94 -11.65 10.42
CA THR A 66 21.01 -12.46 11.21
C THR A 66 19.56 -12.03 10.96
N PRO A 67 18.57 -12.92 11.15
CA PRO A 67 17.15 -12.57 10.95
C PRO A 67 16.68 -11.38 11.80
N ILE A 68 17.16 -11.26 13.04
CA ILE A 68 16.81 -10.15 13.94
C ILE A 68 17.42 -8.81 13.49
N GLU A 69 18.60 -8.81 12.88
CA GLU A 69 19.23 -7.61 12.31
C GLU A 69 18.46 -7.12 11.09
N LEU A 70 18.07 -8.04 10.19
CA LEU A 70 17.22 -7.71 9.05
C LEU A 70 15.87 -7.14 9.51
N ALA A 71 15.21 -7.84 10.44
CA ALA A 71 13.93 -7.42 11.00
C ALA A 71 14.02 -6.03 11.63
N SER A 72 15.00 -5.79 12.50
CA SER A 72 15.18 -4.51 13.20
C SER A 72 15.47 -3.35 12.24
N ARG A 73 16.21 -3.59 11.15
CA ARG A 73 16.44 -2.58 10.10
C ARG A 73 15.13 -2.20 9.39
N VAL A 74 14.29 -3.17 9.05
CA VAL A 74 13.04 -2.95 8.31
C VAL A 74 11.95 -2.35 9.22
N VAL A 75 11.89 -2.76 10.49
CA VAL A 75 11.01 -2.14 11.51
C VAL A 75 11.23 -0.63 11.57
N LYS A 76 12.49 -0.18 11.56
CA LYS A 76 12.82 1.24 11.56
C LYS A 76 12.20 1.97 10.37
N ARG A 77 12.23 1.37 9.18
CA ARG A 77 11.61 1.94 7.97
C ARG A 77 10.08 2.06 8.08
N PHE A 78 9.42 1.05 8.67
CA PHE A 78 7.98 1.14 8.96
C PHE A 78 7.67 2.28 9.94
N GLN A 79 8.44 2.39 11.02
CA GLN A 79 8.26 3.45 12.02
C GLN A 79 8.51 4.84 11.44
N GLU A 80 9.57 5.00 10.64
CA GLU A 80 9.87 6.24 9.91
C GLU A 80 8.72 6.59 8.94
N LEU A 81 8.20 5.61 8.19
CA LEU A 81 7.03 5.85 7.32
C LEU A 81 5.79 6.27 8.12
N TRP A 82 5.53 5.67 9.28
CA TRP A 82 4.39 6.04 10.14
C TRP A 82 4.50 7.46 10.68
N GLN A 83 5.71 7.95 10.93
CA GLN A 83 5.94 9.36 11.25
C GLN A 83 5.63 10.26 10.04
N VAL A 84 6.14 9.90 8.85
CA VAL A 84 5.90 10.66 7.60
C VAL A 84 4.41 10.71 7.24
N MET A 85 3.66 9.63 7.49
CA MET A 85 2.23 9.51 7.19
C MET A 85 1.31 10.05 8.30
N ASP A 86 1.86 10.64 9.36
CA ASP A 86 1.13 11.15 10.54
C ASP A 86 0.17 10.10 11.14
N ILE A 87 0.70 8.90 11.42
CA ILE A 87 -0.07 7.78 11.98
C ILE A 87 -0.05 7.85 13.51
N SER A 88 -1.24 7.92 14.11
CA SER A 88 -1.48 8.05 15.55
C SER A 88 -1.78 6.71 16.24
N HIS A 89 -0.97 5.68 15.98
CA HIS A 89 -1.11 4.38 16.64
C HIS A 89 -0.71 4.45 18.12
N ASP A 90 -1.39 3.67 18.96
CA ASP A 90 -1.16 3.63 20.41
C ASP A 90 -0.09 2.58 20.79
N ASP A 91 0.09 1.55 19.97
CA ASP A 91 1.10 0.51 20.16
C ASP A 91 1.62 0.02 18.80
N PHE A 92 2.90 -0.38 18.77
CA PHE A 92 3.58 -0.99 17.64
C PHE A 92 4.13 -2.34 18.09
N ILE A 93 3.46 -3.43 17.75
CA ILE A 93 3.86 -4.77 18.18
C ILE A 93 4.91 -5.36 17.25
N ARG A 94 5.96 -5.95 17.84
CA ARG A 94 6.89 -6.82 17.13
C ARG A 94 6.71 -8.25 17.61
N THR A 95 6.56 -9.19 16.68
CA THR A 95 6.41 -10.63 17.02
C THR A 95 7.64 -11.22 17.72
N THR A 96 8.80 -10.56 17.64
CA THR A 96 10.02 -10.94 18.36
C THR A 96 10.02 -10.58 19.85
N GLU A 97 9.06 -9.78 20.34
CA GLU A 97 9.00 -9.34 21.73
C GLU A 97 8.58 -10.46 22.70
N ASP A 98 9.12 -10.43 23.92
CA ASP A 98 8.82 -11.45 24.94
C ASP A 98 7.35 -11.42 25.38
N ARG A 99 6.72 -10.23 25.43
CA ARG A 99 5.29 -10.11 25.72
C ARG A 99 4.41 -10.83 24.71
N HIS A 100 4.85 -10.87 23.45
CA HIS A 100 4.16 -11.58 22.38
C HIS A 100 4.35 -13.08 22.52
N LYS A 101 5.60 -13.53 22.67
CA LYS A 101 5.95 -14.95 22.86
C LYS A 101 5.20 -15.59 24.03
N ALA A 102 5.13 -14.89 25.16
CA ALA A 102 4.41 -15.36 26.35
C ALA A 102 2.93 -15.65 26.06
N GLY A 103 2.24 -14.75 25.36
CA GLY A 103 0.84 -14.95 25.00
C GLY A 103 0.62 -16.02 23.93
N VAL A 104 1.52 -16.14 22.95
CA VAL A 104 1.49 -17.24 21.96
C VAL A 104 1.67 -18.59 22.65
N HIS A 105 2.61 -18.71 23.57
CA HIS A 105 2.82 -19.92 24.38
C HIS A 105 1.59 -20.25 25.23
N LYS A 106 1.01 -19.25 25.92
CA LYS A 106 -0.24 -19.42 26.68
C LYS A 106 -1.35 -20.00 25.81
N LEU A 107 -1.57 -19.44 24.62
CA LEU A 107 -2.60 -19.92 23.69
C LEU A 107 -2.30 -21.35 23.22
N PHE A 108 -1.06 -21.64 22.82
CA PHE A 108 -0.67 -22.97 22.35
C PHE A 108 -0.87 -24.04 23.42
N CYS A 109 -0.37 -23.81 24.64
CA CYS A 109 -0.50 -24.75 25.76
C CYS A 109 -1.98 -25.02 26.07
N GLN A 110 -2.82 -23.98 26.14
CA GLN A 110 -4.25 -24.14 26.38
C GLN A 110 -4.91 -25.05 25.32
N LEU A 111 -4.66 -24.77 24.03
CA LEU A 111 -5.24 -25.54 22.93
C LEU A 111 -4.73 -27.00 22.87
N LYS A 112 -3.48 -27.23 23.28
CA LYS A 112 -2.88 -28.57 23.41
C LYS A 112 -3.50 -29.33 24.57
N ASP A 113 -3.61 -28.72 25.75
CA ASP A 113 -4.11 -29.36 26.97
C ASP A 113 -5.57 -29.80 26.85
N GLN A 114 -6.40 -29.05 26.09
CA GLN A 114 -7.79 -29.40 25.81
C GLN A 114 -7.99 -30.37 24.64
N GLY A 115 -6.90 -30.78 23.96
CA GLY A 115 -6.91 -31.79 22.90
C GLY A 115 -7.25 -31.28 21.49
N ASP A 116 -7.25 -29.96 21.27
CA ASP A 116 -7.44 -29.35 19.94
C ASP A 116 -6.15 -29.24 19.13
N ILE A 117 -5.00 -29.47 19.75
CA ILE A 117 -3.71 -29.66 19.09
C ILE A 117 -3.23 -31.09 19.32
N TYR A 118 -2.80 -31.75 18.24
CA TYR A 118 -2.23 -33.10 18.30
C TYR A 118 -0.99 -33.21 17.40
N LEU A 119 -0.04 -34.09 17.75
CA LEU A 119 1.09 -34.40 16.89
C LEU A 119 0.64 -35.37 15.79
N GLY A 120 0.98 -35.05 14.55
CA GLY A 120 0.71 -35.88 13.38
C GLY A 120 1.85 -35.82 12.37
N GLU A 121 1.64 -36.44 11.22
CA GLU A 121 2.59 -36.43 10.11
C GLU A 121 1.96 -35.71 8.90
N TYR A 122 2.65 -34.71 8.37
CA TYR A 122 2.33 -34.10 7.09
C TYR A 122 3.08 -34.86 6.00
N GLU A 123 2.34 -35.51 5.09
CA GLU A 123 2.91 -36.15 3.89
C GLU A 123 2.64 -35.26 2.67
N GLY A 124 3.69 -34.77 2.04
CA GLY A 124 3.60 -33.89 0.87
C GLY A 124 4.75 -34.14 -0.10
N TRP A 125 4.56 -33.70 -1.35
CA TRP A 125 5.61 -33.79 -2.36
C TRP A 125 6.58 -32.63 -2.20
N TYR A 126 7.79 -32.92 -1.77
CA TYR A 126 8.83 -31.95 -1.48
C TYR A 126 9.81 -31.82 -2.62
N CYS A 127 10.16 -30.58 -2.97
CA CYS A 127 11.25 -30.29 -3.88
C CYS A 127 12.47 -29.84 -3.08
N THR A 128 13.46 -30.73 -2.90
CA THR A 128 14.67 -30.41 -2.13
C THR A 128 15.44 -29.17 -2.64
N PRO A 129 15.61 -28.95 -3.96
CA PRO A 129 16.27 -27.74 -4.46
C PRO A 129 15.48 -26.44 -4.30
N CYS A 130 14.14 -26.50 -4.19
CA CYS A 130 13.30 -25.34 -3.94
C CYS A 130 12.89 -25.19 -2.47
N GLU A 131 13.15 -26.25 -1.69
CA GLU A 131 12.73 -26.43 -0.31
C GLU A 131 11.24 -26.09 -0.10
N SER A 132 10.38 -26.68 -0.93
CA SER A 132 8.94 -26.41 -0.97
C SER A 132 8.12 -27.70 -1.03
N PHE A 133 7.03 -27.75 -0.25
CA PHE A 133 6.01 -28.80 -0.32
C PHE A 133 4.91 -28.45 -1.31
N TRP A 134 4.42 -29.47 -2.00
CA TRP A 134 3.36 -29.41 -3.00
C TRP A 134 2.29 -30.47 -2.71
N THR A 135 1.04 -30.14 -3.00
CA THR A 135 -0.05 -31.12 -2.94
C THR A 135 0.03 -32.06 -4.13
N GLU A 136 -0.56 -33.24 -3.98
CA GLU A 136 -0.65 -34.23 -5.07
C GLU A 136 -1.33 -33.66 -6.33
N THR A 137 -2.32 -32.78 -6.15
CA THR A 137 -2.96 -32.04 -7.25
C THR A 137 -2.05 -31.03 -7.96
N GLN A 138 -1.11 -30.41 -7.24
CA GLN A 138 -0.18 -29.41 -7.81
C GLN A 138 0.95 -30.08 -8.60
N VAL A 139 1.42 -31.22 -8.13
CA VAL A 139 2.49 -32.00 -8.78
C VAL A 139 1.94 -32.82 -9.96
N GLY A 140 0.70 -33.29 -9.84
CA GLY A 140 0.06 -34.15 -10.82
C GLY A 140 0.83 -35.44 -11.08
N GLU A 141 0.52 -36.11 -12.20
CA GLU A 141 1.21 -37.35 -12.60
C GLU A 141 2.69 -37.12 -12.96
N SER A 142 3.09 -35.87 -13.19
CA SER A 142 4.44 -35.55 -13.63
C SER A 142 5.50 -35.79 -12.55
N CYS A 143 5.11 -35.78 -11.25
CA CYS A 143 6.04 -35.87 -10.13
C CYS A 143 7.17 -34.82 -10.20
N LEU A 144 6.90 -33.66 -10.81
CA LEU A 144 7.84 -32.56 -10.94
C LEU A 144 7.37 -31.35 -10.11
N CYS A 145 8.34 -30.61 -9.57
CA CYS A 145 8.15 -29.35 -8.89
C CYS A 145 7.53 -28.33 -9.86
N PRO A 146 6.35 -27.76 -9.55
CA PRO A 146 5.72 -26.74 -10.37
C PRO A 146 6.62 -25.52 -10.66
N ASP A 147 7.51 -25.19 -9.72
CA ASP A 147 8.36 -24.01 -9.83
C ASP A 147 9.62 -24.25 -10.67
N CYS A 148 10.34 -25.36 -10.44
CA CYS A 148 11.65 -25.58 -11.08
C CYS A 148 11.69 -26.76 -12.06
N GLY A 149 10.58 -27.49 -12.23
CA GLY A 149 10.47 -28.63 -13.15
C GLY A 149 11.34 -29.84 -12.77
N ARG A 150 11.89 -29.91 -11.55
CA ARG A 150 12.73 -31.03 -11.07
C ARG A 150 11.89 -32.05 -10.32
N PRO A 151 12.31 -33.32 -10.23
CA PRO A 151 11.60 -34.34 -9.47
C PRO A 151 11.33 -33.91 -8.03
N VAL A 152 10.13 -34.21 -7.55
CA VAL A 152 9.73 -34.07 -6.15
C VAL A 152 9.66 -35.44 -5.49
N GLU A 153 9.88 -35.47 -4.18
CA GLU A 153 9.87 -36.68 -3.36
C GLU A 153 8.80 -36.59 -2.28
N LYS A 154 8.08 -37.67 -1.98
CA LYS A 154 7.14 -37.66 -0.86
C LYS A 154 7.94 -37.64 0.44
N LEU A 155 7.91 -36.51 1.14
CA LEU A 155 8.48 -36.38 2.47
C LEU A 155 7.37 -36.35 3.52
N LYS A 156 7.68 -36.96 4.65
CA LYS A 156 6.89 -36.91 5.87
C LYS A 156 7.60 -36.01 6.87
N GLU A 157 6.94 -34.93 7.25
CA GLU A 157 7.39 -34.05 8.32
C GLU A 157 6.45 -34.21 9.51
N GLN A 158 6.99 -34.43 10.70
CA GLN A 158 6.17 -34.38 11.90
C GLN A 158 5.72 -32.93 12.10
N SER A 159 4.46 -32.76 12.47
CA SER A 159 3.90 -31.44 12.76
C SER A 159 2.81 -31.56 13.80
N TYR A 160 2.72 -30.56 14.67
CA TYR A 160 1.51 -30.29 15.43
C TYR A 160 0.41 -29.81 14.48
N PHE A 161 -0.79 -30.36 14.64
CA PHE A 161 -1.98 -30.03 13.89
C PHE A 161 -3.04 -29.47 14.82
N PHE A 162 -3.67 -28.37 14.41
CA PHE A 162 -4.87 -27.83 15.02
C PHE A 162 -6.11 -28.44 14.37
N ARG A 163 -7.07 -28.87 15.19
CA ARG A 163 -8.36 -29.47 14.79
C ARG A 163 -9.34 -28.46 14.18
N MET A 164 -8.91 -27.70 13.18
CA MET A 164 -9.70 -26.64 12.54
C MET A 164 -11.01 -27.17 11.95
N SER A 165 -11.02 -28.42 11.45
CA SER A 165 -12.22 -29.04 10.85
C SER A 165 -13.41 -29.10 11.82
N LYS A 166 -13.15 -29.28 13.12
CA LYS A 166 -14.15 -29.31 14.21
C LYS A 166 -14.97 -28.01 14.29
N TYR A 167 -14.39 -26.88 13.88
CA TYR A 167 -14.96 -25.54 14.07
C TYR A 167 -15.66 -24.99 12.82
N ALA A 168 -15.76 -25.75 11.73
CA ALA A 168 -16.42 -25.31 10.50
C ALA A 168 -17.90 -24.93 10.72
N GLN A 169 -18.67 -25.80 11.39
CA GLN A 169 -20.09 -25.55 11.62
C GLN A 169 -20.35 -24.40 12.63
N PRO A 170 -19.66 -24.34 13.79
CA PRO A 170 -19.73 -23.17 14.67
C PRO A 170 -19.41 -21.84 13.96
N LEU A 171 -18.39 -21.82 13.09
CA LEU A 171 -18.01 -20.64 12.33
C LEU A 171 -19.10 -20.20 11.35
N LEU A 172 -19.69 -21.14 10.60
CA LEU A 172 -20.80 -20.85 9.69
C LEU A 172 -22.02 -20.28 10.43
N GLU A 173 -22.33 -20.82 11.61
CA GLU A 173 -23.43 -20.31 12.44
C GLU A 173 -23.14 -18.88 12.91
N HIS A 174 -21.93 -18.61 13.38
CA HIS A 174 -21.52 -17.27 13.78
C HIS A 174 -21.64 -16.26 12.62
N ILE A 175 -21.12 -16.60 11.43
CA ILE A 175 -21.21 -15.72 10.25
C ILE A 175 -22.68 -15.44 9.86
N ARG A 176 -23.59 -16.42 10.05
CA ARG A 176 -25.02 -16.24 9.77
C ARG A 176 -25.70 -15.31 10.78
N GLN A 177 -25.37 -15.45 12.06
CA GLN A 177 -25.95 -14.65 13.15
C GLN A 177 -25.39 -13.22 13.18
N HIS A 178 -24.15 -13.04 12.70
CA HIS A 178 -23.44 -11.76 12.67
C HIS A 178 -23.06 -11.40 11.23
N PRO A 179 -24.02 -10.95 10.38
CA PRO A 179 -23.75 -10.59 9.00
C PRO A 179 -22.74 -9.44 8.84
N GLU A 180 -22.52 -8.65 9.88
CA GLU A 180 -21.52 -7.58 10.02
C GLU A 180 -20.09 -8.09 10.25
N PHE A 181 -19.92 -9.34 10.69
CA PHE A 181 -18.61 -9.89 11.07
C PHE A 181 -17.59 -9.85 9.92
N ILE A 182 -18.01 -10.04 8.67
CA ILE A 182 -17.13 -9.96 7.50
C ILE A 182 -17.67 -8.90 6.54
N GLN A 183 -16.87 -7.87 6.29
CA GLN A 183 -17.18 -6.81 5.34
C GLN A 183 -16.09 -6.66 4.28
N PRO A 184 -16.44 -6.26 3.04
CA PRO A 184 -17.80 -6.09 2.53
C PRO A 184 -18.53 -7.43 2.29
N GLU A 185 -19.84 -7.39 2.05
CA GLU A 185 -20.69 -8.57 1.85
C GLU A 185 -20.15 -9.57 0.79
N SER A 186 -19.53 -9.07 -0.29
CA SER A 186 -18.92 -9.93 -1.31
C SER A 186 -17.84 -10.85 -0.73
N ARG A 187 -17.07 -10.38 0.25
CA ARG A 187 -16.03 -11.15 0.96
C ARG A 187 -16.63 -12.17 1.92
N ARG A 188 -17.70 -11.80 2.62
CA ARG A 188 -18.46 -12.74 3.47
C ARG A 188 -18.92 -13.94 2.64
N ASN A 189 -19.52 -13.69 1.47
CA ASN A 189 -20.03 -14.74 0.60
C ASN A 189 -18.93 -15.66 0.07
N GLU A 190 -17.73 -15.12 -0.22
CA GLU A 190 -16.55 -15.91 -0.59
C GLU A 190 -16.15 -16.87 0.53
N ILE A 191 -16.10 -16.37 1.77
CA ILE A 191 -15.70 -17.16 2.95
C ILE A 191 -16.73 -18.21 3.32
N VAL A 192 -18.02 -17.89 3.27
CA VAL A 192 -19.10 -18.88 3.51
C VAL A 192 -18.95 -20.07 2.55
N ARG A 193 -18.80 -19.81 1.25
CA ARG A 193 -18.61 -20.88 0.25
C ARG A 193 -17.35 -21.70 0.49
N PHE A 194 -16.27 -21.04 0.92
CA PHE A 194 -15.02 -21.73 1.25
C PHE A 194 -15.21 -22.67 2.45
N VAL A 195 -15.84 -22.23 3.53
CA VAL A 195 -16.07 -23.07 4.72
C VAL A 195 -17.07 -24.19 4.42
N GLU A 196 -18.11 -23.94 3.62
CA GLU A 196 -19.07 -24.96 3.16
C GLU A 196 -18.41 -26.06 2.31
N SER A 197 -17.30 -25.77 1.64
CA SER A 197 -16.53 -26.78 0.88
C SER A 197 -15.76 -27.78 1.76
N GLY A 198 -15.70 -27.53 3.07
CA GLY A 198 -15.07 -28.37 4.08
C GLY A 198 -13.69 -27.86 4.51
N LEU A 199 -13.50 -27.73 5.84
CA LEU A 199 -12.21 -27.38 6.44
C LEU A 199 -11.42 -28.64 6.79
N ARG A 200 -10.10 -28.61 6.54
CA ARG A 200 -9.15 -29.62 7.00
C ARG A 200 -8.44 -29.15 8.26
N ASP A 201 -7.86 -30.08 9.00
CA ASP A 201 -6.98 -29.74 10.12
C ASP A 201 -5.72 -29.03 9.62
N LEU A 202 -5.24 -28.07 10.41
CA LEU A 202 -4.20 -27.12 10.02
C LEU A 202 -2.89 -27.48 10.69
N SER A 203 -1.83 -27.68 9.91
CA SER A 203 -0.48 -27.83 10.46
C SER A 203 0.02 -26.49 11.03
N ILE A 204 0.31 -26.47 12.33
CA ILE A 204 0.69 -25.28 13.10
C ILE A 204 2.13 -25.31 13.65
N SER A 205 2.99 -26.20 13.15
CA SER A 205 4.42 -26.20 13.45
C SER A 205 5.27 -26.64 12.25
N ARG A 206 6.57 -26.38 12.27
CA ARG A 206 7.56 -26.82 11.28
C ARG A 206 8.85 -27.26 11.97
N THR A 207 9.60 -28.17 11.37
CA THR A 207 10.94 -28.60 11.83
C THR A 207 12.04 -28.23 10.83
N THR A 208 11.67 -27.58 9.71
CA THR A 208 12.54 -27.31 8.55
C THR A 208 13.39 -26.04 8.68
N PHE A 209 13.11 -25.17 9.66
CA PHE A 209 13.85 -23.93 9.90
C PHE A 209 13.80 -23.57 11.39
N ASP A 210 14.70 -22.67 11.82
CA ASP A 210 14.85 -22.32 13.23
C ASP A 210 14.27 -20.94 13.61
N TRP A 211 14.16 -20.03 12.64
CA TRP A 211 13.67 -18.68 12.90
C TRP A 211 12.15 -18.59 13.13
N GLY A 212 11.75 -18.69 14.39
CA GLY A 212 10.40 -18.42 14.89
C GLY A 212 10.22 -18.78 16.36
N ILE A 213 8.98 -18.72 16.86
CA ILE A 213 8.67 -19.08 18.25
C ILE A 213 8.71 -20.60 18.40
N LYS A 214 9.56 -21.12 19.30
CA LYS A 214 9.65 -22.56 19.58
C LYS A 214 8.39 -23.08 20.27
N VAL A 215 8.00 -24.31 19.94
CA VAL A 215 6.91 -25.01 20.62
C VAL A 215 7.31 -25.27 22.09
N PRO A 216 6.43 -24.95 23.07
CA PRO A 216 6.68 -25.31 24.46
C PRO A 216 6.91 -26.81 24.65
N ASP A 217 7.96 -27.15 25.38
CA ASP A 217 8.42 -28.52 25.66
C ASP A 217 8.87 -29.34 24.42
N ASP A 218 9.04 -28.70 23.26
CA ASP A 218 9.48 -29.35 22.01
C ASP A 218 10.24 -28.37 21.11
N SER A 219 11.54 -28.18 21.39
CA SER A 219 12.39 -27.18 20.71
C SER A 219 12.73 -27.51 19.26
N ASP A 220 12.48 -28.75 18.83
CA ASP A 220 12.70 -29.18 17.45
C ASP A 220 11.63 -28.59 16.51
N HIS A 221 10.50 -28.17 17.08
CA HIS A 221 9.41 -27.53 16.37
C HIS A 221 9.40 -26.00 16.55
N VAL A 222 9.23 -25.29 15.45
CA VAL A 222 8.90 -23.86 15.38
C VAL A 222 7.41 -23.72 15.06
N LEU A 223 6.71 -22.84 15.78
CA LEU A 223 5.30 -22.54 15.54
C LEU A 223 5.08 -21.95 14.15
N TYR A 224 3.96 -22.31 13.54
CA TYR A 224 3.55 -21.76 12.26
C TYR A 224 3.36 -20.25 12.37
N VAL A 225 4.01 -19.50 11.46
CA VAL A 225 4.02 -18.04 11.47
C VAL A 225 2.62 -17.42 11.56
N TRP A 226 1.57 -18.01 10.98
CA TRP A 226 0.23 -17.44 11.11
C TRP A 226 -0.44 -17.70 12.46
N PHE A 227 -0.09 -18.78 13.16
CA PHE A 227 -0.56 -19.01 14.53
C PHE A 227 0.04 -17.98 15.49
N ASP A 228 1.34 -17.76 15.33
CA ASP A 228 2.12 -16.71 15.98
C ASP A 228 1.57 -15.31 15.64
N ALA A 229 1.64 -14.91 14.37
CA ALA A 229 1.24 -13.60 13.88
C ALA A 229 -0.20 -13.24 14.26
N LEU A 230 -1.20 -14.11 14.10
CA LEU A 230 -2.59 -13.77 14.44
C LEU A 230 -2.78 -13.49 15.95
N SER A 231 -1.93 -14.06 16.80
CA SER A 231 -1.98 -13.82 18.24
C SER A 231 -1.56 -12.38 18.62
N ASN A 232 -0.94 -11.62 17.70
CA ASN A 232 -0.53 -10.23 17.95
C ASN A 232 -1.70 -9.36 18.47
N TYR A 233 -2.90 -9.60 17.93
CA TYR A 233 -4.10 -8.84 18.26
C TYR A 233 -4.53 -8.98 19.73
N MET A 234 -4.20 -10.10 20.37
CA MET A 234 -4.47 -10.30 21.80
C MET A 234 -3.26 -9.91 22.65
N THR A 235 -2.07 -10.30 22.21
CA THR A 235 -0.83 -10.15 23.00
C THR A 235 -0.37 -8.70 23.14
N ALA A 236 -0.57 -7.85 22.12
CA ALA A 236 -0.24 -6.43 22.21
C ALA A 236 -1.05 -5.69 23.28
N ILE A 237 -2.29 -6.14 23.53
CA ILE A 237 -3.15 -5.62 24.58
C ILE A 237 -3.09 -6.45 25.86
N GLY A 238 -2.09 -7.31 26.03
CA GLY A 238 -1.77 -7.92 27.32
C GLY A 238 -2.20 -9.37 27.51
N TYR A 239 -2.71 -10.07 26.49
CA TYR A 239 -3.00 -11.49 26.66
C TYR A 239 -1.76 -12.30 27.07
N GLY A 240 -1.80 -12.88 28.27
CA GLY A 240 -0.69 -13.63 28.86
C GLY A 240 0.36 -12.80 29.61
N THR A 241 0.19 -11.48 29.70
CA THR A 241 1.12 -10.58 30.40
C THR A 241 0.43 -9.52 31.27
N ASP A 242 -0.66 -8.93 30.78
CA ASP A 242 -1.48 -7.91 31.43
C ASP A 242 -2.96 -8.18 31.13
N GLU A 243 -3.60 -8.92 32.02
CA GLU A 243 -4.99 -9.37 31.85
C GLU A 243 -6.00 -8.21 31.98
N GLU A 244 -5.65 -7.13 32.69
CA GLU A 244 -6.53 -5.95 32.84
C GLU A 244 -6.61 -5.18 31.52
N LYS A 245 -5.46 -4.93 30.87
CA LYS A 245 -5.43 -4.31 29.54
C LYS A 245 -6.18 -5.17 28.51
N PHE A 246 -6.05 -6.50 28.59
CA PHE A 246 -6.71 -7.41 27.66
C PHE A 246 -8.24 -7.34 27.81
N GLN A 247 -8.75 -7.39 29.04
CA GLN A 247 -10.19 -7.31 29.31
C GLN A 247 -10.79 -5.93 28.95
N ARG A 248 -9.99 -4.86 28.99
CA ARG A 248 -10.47 -3.51 28.62
C ARG A 248 -10.73 -3.38 27.12
N TYR A 249 -9.84 -3.94 26.28
CA TYR A 249 -9.86 -3.68 24.84
C TYR A 249 -10.34 -4.87 23.98
N TRP A 250 -10.30 -6.10 24.48
CA TRP A 250 -10.79 -7.27 23.75
C TRP A 250 -12.30 -7.46 23.92
N PRO A 251 -13.05 -7.84 22.87
CA PRO A 251 -12.61 -8.14 21.50
C PRO A 251 -12.36 -6.90 20.64
N ALA A 252 -11.52 -7.06 19.62
CA ALA A 252 -11.30 -6.01 18.63
C ALA A 252 -12.62 -5.56 17.98
N SER A 253 -12.80 -4.24 17.90
CA SER A 253 -13.94 -3.62 17.22
C SER A 253 -13.84 -3.83 15.71
N VAL A 254 -12.65 -3.72 15.14
CA VAL A 254 -12.40 -4.07 13.74
C VAL A 254 -10.96 -4.51 13.48
N HIS A 255 -10.80 -5.59 12.73
CA HIS A 255 -9.54 -5.91 12.06
C HIS A 255 -9.63 -5.46 10.61
N VAL A 256 -8.77 -4.54 10.20
CA VAL A 256 -8.71 -4.06 8.81
C VAL A 256 -7.60 -4.81 8.11
N VAL A 257 -7.90 -5.48 7.00
CA VAL A 257 -6.96 -6.35 6.30
C VAL A 257 -7.06 -6.21 4.79
N GLY A 258 -6.00 -6.60 4.07
CA GLY A 258 -6.07 -6.81 2.63
C GLY A 258 -6.84 -8.09 2.29
N LYS A 259 -7.55 -8.11 1.15
CA LYS A 259 -8.29 -9.29 0.68
C LYS A 259 -7.44 -10.57 0.54
N ASP A 260 -6.12 -10.45 0.36
CA ASP A 260 -5.18 -11.57 0.26
C ASP A 260 -5.07 -12.38 1.54
N ILE A 261 -5.26 -11.75 2.69
CA ILE A 261 -5.09 -12.40 4.00
C ILE A 261 -6.44 -12.63 4.71
N LEU A 262 -7.55 -12.45 3.99
CA LEU A 262 -8.91 -12.56 4.52
C LEU A 262 -9.17 -13.92 5.17
N ARG A 263 -8.74 -15.03 4.55
CA ARG A 263 -8.98 -16.39 5.06
C ARG A 263 -8.35 -16.61 6.44
N PHE A 264 -7.15 -16.07 6.67
CA PHE A 264 -6.49 -16.16 7.96
C PHE A 264 -7.31 -15.47 9.05
N HIS A 265 -7.91 -14.31 8.76
CA HIS A 265 -8.64 -13.50 9.74
C HIS A 265 -10.11 -13.91 9.93
N THR A 266 -10.69 -14.62 8.98
CA THR A 266 -12.12 -15.00 8.99
C THR A 266 -12.37 -16.49 9.12
N VAL A 267 -11.32 -17.32 9.03
CA VAL A 267 -11.40 -18.77 9.23
C VAL A 267 -10.40 -19.22 10.28
N TYR A 268 -9.11 -18.95 10.11
CA TYR A 268 -8.10 -19.55 11.00
C TYR A 268 -8.14 -18.88 12.38
N TRP A 269 -8.10 -17.56 12.39
CA TRP A 269 -8.16 -16.79 13.62
C TRP A 269 -9.43 -17.05 14.44
N PRO A 270 -10.65 -16.98 13.86
CA PRO A 270 -11.85 -17.24 14.64
C PRO A 270 -11.92 -18.68 15.14
N THR A 271 -11.39 -19.67 14.40
CA THR A 271 -11.37 -21.06 14.88
C THR A 271 -10.38 -21.26 16.03
N PHE A 272 -9.22 -20.59 16.03
CA PHE A 272 -8.32 -20.56 17.20
C PHE A 272 -9.01 -19.95 18.42
N LEU A 273 -9.70 -18.82 18.26
CA LEU A 273 -10.42 -18.14 19.33
C LEU A 273 -11.60 -18.97 19.87
N MET A 274 -12.41 -19.55 18.98
CA MET A 274 -13.50 -20.46 19.34
C MET A 274 -12.98 -21.67 20.12
N ALA A 275 -11.83 -22.22 19.72
CA ALA A 275 -11.21 -23.31 20.44
C ALA A 275 -10.77 -22.86 21.84
N ALA A 276 -10.12 -21.70 21.96
CA ALA A 276 -9.67 -21.16 23.24
C ALA A 276 -10.80 -20.61 24.12
N GLY A 277 -12.06 -20.59 23.66
CA GLY A 277 -13.19 -19.99 24.37
C GLY A 277 -13.09 -18.47 24.51
N ILE A 278 -12.38 -17.82 23.59
CA ILE A 278 -12.16 -16.37 23.56
C ILE A 278 -13.18 -15.72 22.60
N GLU A 279 -13.72 -14.55 23.00
CA GLU A 279 -14.69 -13.82 22.17
C GLU A 279 -14.09 -13.42 20.81
N LEU A 280 -14.89 -13.53 19.75
CA LEU A 280 -14.50 -13.18 18.39
C LEU A 280 -14.46 -11.66 18.18
N PRO A 281 -13.61 -11.17 17.25
CA PRO A 281 -13.63 -9.76 16.86
C PRO A 281 -15.01 -9.39 16.29
N ARG A 282 -15.45 -8.16 16.55
CA ARG A 282 -16.78 -7.68 16.10
C ARG A 282 -16.87 -7.61 14.59
N GLN A 283 -15.77 -7.27 13.91
CA GLN A 283 -15.72 -7.10 12.48
C GLN A 283 -14.32 -7.40 11.91
N VAL A 284 -14.29 -7.97 10.71
CA VAL A 284 -13.12 -8.03 9.83
C VAL A 284 -13.49 -7.30 8.54
N PHE A 285 -12.81 -6.19 8.25
CA PHE A 285 -12.99 -5.43 7.02
C PHE A 285 -11.85 -5.75 6.04
N ALA A 286 -12.16 -6.35 4.90
CA ALA A 286 -11.20 -6.65 3.86
C ALA A 286 -11.27 -5.67 2.68
N HIS A 287 -10.25 -4.83 2.55
CA HIS A 287 -10.15 -3.87 1.46
C HIS A 287 -9.51 -4.48 0.19
N GLY A 288 -9.73 -3.82 -0.95
CA GLY A 288 -9.10 -4.17 -2.22
C GLY A 288 -7.64 -3.70 -2.31
N TRP A 289 -7.01 -3.96 -3.45
CA TRP A 289 -5.65 -3.50 -3.71
C TRP A 289 -5.63 -2.17 -4.46
N TRP A 290 -4.58 -1.40 -4.18
CA TRP A 290 -4.12 -0.40 -5.12
C TRP A 290 -3.27 -1.06 -6.21
N THR A 291 -3.60 -0.77 -7.46
CA THR A 291 -2.86 -1.17 -8.65
C THR A 291 -2.17 0.04 -9.28
N VAL A 292 -1.20 -0.21 -10.16
CA VAL A 292 -0.65 0.80 -11.09
C VAL A 292 -0.74 0.18 -12.47
N GLU A 293 -1.41 0.88 -13.40
CA GLU A 293 -1.75 0.37 -14.74
C GLU A 293 -2.51 -0.97 -14.71
N GLY A 294 -3.41 -1.13 -13.73
CA GLY A 294 -4.21 -2.35 -13.55
C GLY A 294 -3.43 -3.57 -13.04
N LYS A 295 -2.14 -3.44 -12.72
CA LYS A 295 -1.33 -4.50 -12.08
C LYS A 295 -1.14 -4.22 -10.60
N LYS A 296 -1.23 -5.28 -9.78
CA LYS A 296 -0.89 -5.19 -8.34
C LYS A 296 0.52 -4.60 -8.19
N MET A 297 0.67 -3.64 -7.28
CA MET A 297 1.99 -3.11 -6.96
C MET A 297 2.86 -4.21 -6.35
N SER A 298 4.06 -4.38 -6.92
CA SER A 298 5.08 -5.26 -6.37
C SER A 298 6.44 -4.82 -6.87
N LYS A 299 7.47 -4.98 -6.04
CA LYS A 299 8.86 -4.71 -6.43
C LYS A 299 9.31 -5.60 -7.60
N SER A 300 8.84 -6.84 -7.69
CA SER A 300 9.09 -7.73 -8.84
C SER A 300 8.57 -7.19 -10.18
N LEU A 301 7.58 -6.29 -10.15
CA LEU A 301 7.04 -5.62 -11.33
C LEU A 301 7.57 -4.18 -11.49
N MET A 302 8.44 -3.72 -10.58
CA MET A 302 9.02 -2.36 -10.53
C MET A 302 7.98 -1.24 -10.65
N ASN A 303 6.78 -1.45 -10.12
CA ASN A 303 5.67 -0.48 -10.18
C ASN A 303 5.22 -0.01 -8.78
N ALA A 304 6.05 -0.20 -7.75
CA ALA A 304 5.75 0.22 -6.39
C ALA A 304 5.91 1.74 -6.25
N VAL A 305 4.97 2.39 -5.58
CA VAL A 305 5.03 3.83 -5.29
C VAL A 305 5.46 4.02 -3.84
N ASP A 306 6.56 4.75 -3.63
CA ASP A 306 7.02 5.15 -2.29
C ASP A 306 6.11 6.26 -1.74
N PRO A 307 5.41 6.03 -0.62
CA PRO A 307 4.61 7.07 0.02
C PRO A 307 5.45 8.25 0.52
N ALA A 308 6.70 8.06 0.93
CA ALA A 308 7.52 9.14 1.46
C ALA A 308 7.78 10.21 0.39
N THR A 309 8.12 9.77 -0.82
CA THR A 309 8.31 10.64 -2.00
C THR A 309 7.02 11.40 -2.36
N LEU A 310 5.86 10.74 -2.26
CA LEU A 310 4.57 11.40 -2.44
C LEU A 310 4.30 12.48 -1.39
N VAL A 311 4.59 12.19 -0.13
CA VAL A 311 4.39 13.12 0.99
C VAL A 311 5.32 14.32 0.89
N GLU A 312 6.58 14.13 0.50
CA GLU A 312 7.53 15.23 0.29
C GLU A 312 7.03 16.21 -0.78
N GLN A 313 6.45 15.69 -1.87
CA GLN A 313 6.00 16.51 -3.00
C GLN A 313 4.64 17.18 -2.76
N PHE A 314 3.68 16.47 -2.18
CA PHE A 314 2.28 16.92 -2.13
C PHE A 314 1.77 17.21 -0.72
N GLY A 315 2.53 16.84 0.31
CA GLY A 315 2.14 16.94 1.71
C GLY A 315 1.29 15.76 2.18
N VAL A 316 1.46 15.39 3.45
CA VAL A 316 0.86 14.19 4.05
C VAL A 316 -0.66 14.16 3.95
N ASP A 317 -1.32 15.28 4.24
CA ASP A 317 -2.78 15.37 4.22
C ASP A 317 -3.37 15.18 2.83
N ALA A 318 -2.70 15.65 1.78
CA ALA A 318 -3.15 15.47 0.40
C ALA A 318 -3.14 13.97 0.02
N ILE A 319 -2.10 13.25 0.43
CA ILE A 319 -1.98 11.80 0.18
C ILE A 319 -3.02 11.03 0.98
N ARG A 320 -3.19 11.33 2.27
CA ARG A 320 -4.22 10.72 3.12
C ARG A 320 -5.63 10.95 2.58
N TYR A 321 -5.93 12.18 2.15
CA TYR A 321 -7.19 12.52 1.50
C TYR A 321 -7.40 11.69 0.24
N PHE A 322 -6.41 11.67 -0.67
CA PHE A 322 -6.51 10.94 -1.92
C PHE A 322 -6.80 9.45 -1.71
N LEU A 323 -6.05 8.81 -0.80
CA LEU A 323 -6.22 7.40 -0.48
C LEU A 323 -7.63 7.06 0.02
N MET A 324 -8.24 7.95 0.80
CA MET A 324 -9.58 7.75 1.37
C MET A 324 -10.71 8.24 0.47
N ARG A 325 -10.41 9.11 -0.50
CA ARG A 325 -11.40 9.77 -1.37
C ARG A 325 -11.61 9.08 -2.70
N GLU A 326 -10.52 8.64 -3.34
CA GLU A 326 -10.54 8.30 -4.77
C GLU A 326 -11.25 6.97 -5.03
N VAL A 327 -11.00 5.98 -4.18
CA VAL A 327 -11.53 4.62 -4.35
C VAL A 327 -12.47 4.30 -3.19
N PRO A 328 -13.68 3.76 -3.46
CA PRO A 328 -14.54 3.24 -2.41
C PRO A 328 -13.81 2.18 -1.58
N PHE A 329 -13.67 2.43 -0.28
CA PHE A 329 -12.96 1.53 0.62
C PHE A 329 -13.62 0.14 0.60
N GLY A 330 -12.85 -0.90 0.27
CA GLY A 330 -13.38 -2.25 -0.01
C GLY A 330 -13.15 -2.74 -1.44
N LEU A 331 -13.06 -1.83 -2.41
CA LEU A 331 -12.83 -2.15 -3.82
C LEU A 331 -11.35 -2.04 -4.20
N ASP A 332 -11.00 -2.67 -5.32
CA ASP A 332 -9.70 -2.43 -5.96
C ASP A 332 -9.74 -1.06 -6.64
N GLY A 333 -8.60 -0.38 -6.67
CA GLY A 333 -8.45 0.91 -7.32
C GLY A 333 -7.09 1.05 -8.00
N ASP A 334 -7.03 1.90 -9.02
CA ASP A 334 -5.79 2.14 -9.76
C ASP A 334 -5.22 3.50 -9.37
N PHE A 335 -3.96 3.49 -8.92
CA PHE A 335 -3.24 4.70 -8.58
C PHE A 335 -2.80 5.39 -9.87
N SER A 336 -3.13 6.68 -9.97
CA SER A 336 -2.72 7.54 -11.07
C SER A 336 -2.25 8.87 -10.52
N MET A 337 -1.05 9.29 -10.92
CA MET A 337 -0.52 10.61 -10.58
C MET A 337 -1.44 11.72 -11.09
N GLN A 338 -2.05 11.54 -12.26
CA GLN A 338 -3.01 12.49 -12.81
C GLN A 338 -4.27 12.57 -11.94
N ALA A 339 -4.76 11.45 -11.40
CA ALA A 339 -5.90 11.45 -10.50
C ALA A 339 -5.57 12.16 -9.17
N LEU A 340 -4.37 11.91 -8.61
CA LEU A 340 -3.89 12.58 -7.40
C LEU A 340 -3.81 14.10 -7.59
N VAL A 341 -3.10 14.55 -8.62
CA VAL A 341 -2.99 15.98 -8.95
C VAL A 341 -4.36 16.61 -9.25
N GLY A 342 -5.23 15.86 -9.94
CA GLY A 342 -6.62 16.27 -10.17
C GLY A 342 -7.34 16.57 -8.86
N ARG A 343 -7.31 15.65 -7.89
CA ARG A 343 -7.94 15.80 -6.57
C ARG A 343 -7.33 16.96 -5.77
N ILE A 344 -6.00 17.11 -5.78
CA ILE A 344 -5.34 18.23 -5.09
C ILE A 344 -5.85 19.56 -5.66
N ASN A 345 -5.85 19.69 -6.99
CA ASN A 345 -6.23 20.93 -7.64
C ASN A 345 -7.72 21.24 -7.50
N SER A 346 -8.61 20.27 -7.76
CA SER A 346 -10.05 20.50 -7.68
C SER A 346 -10.53 20.59 -6.23
N ASP A 347 -10.30 19.53 -5.47
CA ASP A 347 -10.98 19.33 -4.20
C ASP A 347 -10.31 20.14 -3.08
N LEU A 348 -8.97 20.10 -3.01
CA LEU A 348 -8.23 20.73 -1.91
C LEU A 348 -7.96 22.21 -2.17
N ALA A 349 -7.42 22.58 -3.33
CA ALA A 349 -7.05 23.95 -3.64
C ALA A 349 -8.27 24.81 -4.04
N ASN A 350 -9.05 24.38 -5.05
CA ASN A 350 -10.13 25.22 -5.61
C ASN A 350 -11.41 25.24 -4.77
N ASP A 351 -11.72 24.17 -4.02
CA ASP A 351 -12.93 24.11 -3.20
C ASP A 351 -12.65 24.50 -1.75
N LEU A 352 -11.93 23.65 -1.00
CA LEU A 352 -11.67 23.84 0.43
C LEU A 352 -10.78 25.07 0.70
N GLY A 353 -9.62 25.13 0.05
CA GLY A 353 -8.65 26.22 0.22
C GLY A 353 -9.21 27.56 -0.21
N ASN A 354 -9.95 27.60 -1.32
CA ASN A 354 -10.62 28.81 -1.79
C ASN A 354 -11.71 29.29 -0.82
N LEU A 355 -12.50 28.38 -0.23
CA LEU A 355 -13.52 28.76 0.75
C LEU A 355 -12.88 29.50 1.94
N LEU A 356 -11.80 28.93 2.52
CA LEU A 356 -11.04 29.56 3.60
C LEU A 356 -10.47 30.93 3.18
N ASN A 357 -9.85 31.00 2.00
CA ASN A 357 -9.23 32.24 1.51
C ASN A 357 -10.26 33.35 1.31
N ARG A 358 -11.45 33.03 0.76
CA ARG A 358 -12.53 34.00 0.54
C ARG A 358 -13.05 34.56 1.86
N ILE A 359 -13.36 33.71 2.83
CA ILE A 359 -13.87 34.19 4.12
C ILE A 359 -12.81 34.97 4.89
N SER A 360 -11.57 34.48 4.91
CA SER A 360 -10.47 35.15 5.62
C SER A 360 -10.24 36.54 5.04
N GLY A 361 -10.13 36.66 3.71
CA GLY A 361 -9.93 37.94 3.05
C GLY A 361 -11.06 38.95 3.29
N MET A 362 -12.31 38.48 3.35
CA MET A 362 -13.46 39.34 3.65
C MET A 362 -13.48 39.76 5.13
N ILE A 363 -13.24 38.85 6.07
CA ILE A 363 -13.27 39.13 7.51
C ILE A 363 -12.12 40.07 7.90
N PHE A 364 -10.90 39.86 7.36
CA PHE A 364 -9.79 40.79 7.57
C PHE A 364 -10.06 42.19 6.99
N ARG A 365 -10.71 42.27 5.82
CA ARG A 365 -10.97 43.56 5.16
C ARG A 365 -12.14 44.33 5.75
N TYR A 366 -13.19 43.62 6.19
CA TYR A 366 -14.46 44.25 6.58
C TYR A 366 -14.66 44.33 8.10
N PHE A 367 -13.96 43.50 8.87
CA PHE A 367 -14.13 43.36 10.33
C PHE A 367 -12.78 43.23 11.07
N ASP A 368 -11.68 43.70 10.48
CA ASP A 368 -10.33 43.73 11.09
C ASP A 368 -9.88 42.38 11.67
N GLY A 369 -10.28 41.28 11.01
CA GLY A 369 -9.90 39.93 11.42
C GLY A 369 -10.77 39.32 12.53
N THR A 370 -11.80 40.02 13.00
CA THR A 370 -12.73 39.48 14.00
C THR A 370 -13.95 38.86 13.30
N ILE A 371 -14.23 37.58 13.58
CA ILE A 371 -15.42 36.90 13.05
C ILE A 371 -16.67 37.60 13.62
N PRO A 372 -17.65 37.99 12.79
CA PRO A 372 -18.85 38.64 13.27
C PRO A 372 -19.61 37.85 14.37
N PRO A 373 -20.35 38.54 15.25
CA PRO A 373 -21.15 37.89 16.28
C PRO A 373 -22.22 36.99 15.66
N ALA A 374 -22.71 36.03 16.45
CA ALA A 374 -23.82 35.19 16.04
C ALA A 374 -25.05 36.06 15.70
N PRO A 375 -25.76 35.77 14.60
CA PRO A 375 -26.91 36.57 14.20
C PRO A 375 -28.06 36.42 15.20
N ALA A 376 -28.79 37.51 15.46
CA ALA A 376 -29.97 37.47 16.33
C ALA A 376 -31.12 36.61 15.76
N SER A 377 -31.15 36.44 14.43
CA SER A 377 -32.10 35.57 13.74
C SER A 377 -31.53 35.12 12.39
N SER A 378 -31.76 33.86 12.03
CA SER A 378 -31.47 33.31 10.70
C SER A 378 -32.58 33.67 9.71
N THR A 379 -32.24 34.04 8.47
CA THR A 379 -33.27 34.11 7.41
C THR A 379 -33.66 32.69 6.96
N GLN A 380 -34.68 32.59 6.11
CA GLN A 380 -35.05 31.31 5.50
C GLN A 380 -33.88 30.63 4.78
N ARG A 381 -32.97 31.42 4.19
CA ARG A 381 -31.80 30.90 3.47
C ARG A 381 -30.80 30.25 4.43
N GLU A 382 -30.45 30.91 5.55
CA GLU A 382 -29.54 30.33 6.54
C GLU A 382 -30.19 29.12 7.22
N ALA A 383 -31.48 29.17 7.54
CA ALA A 383 -32.19 28.03 8.14
C ALA A 383 -32.14 26.78 7.23
N GLN A 384 -32.27 26.95 5.91
CA GLN A 384 -32.11 25.87 4.94
C GLN A 384 -30.68 25.33 4.90
N LEU A 385 -29.68 26.21 4.92
CA LEU A 385 -28.26 25.81 4.91
C LEU A 385 -27.86 25.07 6.19
N ILE A 386 -28.34 25.53 7.35
CA ILE A 386 -28.11 24.90 8.66
C ILE A 386 -28.75 23.51 8.69
N SER A 387 -30.01 23.39 8.26
CA SER A 387 -30.70 22.09 8.17
C SER A 387 -29.98 21.11 7.24
N ALA A 388 -29.58 21.59 6.05
CA ALA A 388 -28.82 20.79 5.09
C ALA A 388 -27.39 20.47 5.57
N THR A 389 -26.86 21.24 6.52
CA THR A 389 -25.61 20.92 7.21
C THR A 389 -25.79 19.76 8.18
N ALA A 390 -26.81 19.83 9.04
CA ALA A 390 -27.12 18.76 9.98
C ALA A 390 -27.40 17.43 9.27
N GLU A 391 -28.16 17.44 8.16
CA GLU A 391 -28.45 16.23 7.37
C GLU A 391 -27.17 15.57 6.83
N ARG A 392 -26.27 16.36 6.24
CA ARG A 392 -25.02 15.83 5.68
C ARG A 392 -24.05 15.35 6.76
N ILE A 393 -24.00 16.02 7.91
CA ILE A 393 -23.22 15.56 9.06
C ILE A 393 -23.77 14.25 9.62
N SER A 394 -25.10 14.08 9.66
CA SER A 394 -25.71 12.81 10.02
C SER A 394 -25.30 11.68 9.04
N GLY A 395 -25.32 11.98 7.73
CA GLY A 395 -24.85 11.04 6.69
C GLY A 395 -23.36 10.71 6.85
N TYR A 396 -22.52 11.71 7.08
CA TYR A 396 -21.09 11.55 7.35
C TYR A 396 -20.84 10.62 8.53
N ARG A 397 -21.51 10.83 9.68
CA ARG A 397 -21.36 9.97 10.86
C ARG A 397 -21.74 8.52 10.54
N SER A 398 -22.85 8.31 9.84
CA SER A 398 -23.27 6.98 9.40
C SER A 398 -22.23 6.31 8.50
N ASP A 399 -21.64 7.04 7.56
CA ASP A 399 -20.62 6.50 6.67
C ASP A 399 -19.31 6.19 7.42
N MET A 400 -18.91 7.02 8.39
CA MET A 400 -17.72 6.80 9.21
C MET A 400 -17.83 5.54 10.07
N GLU A 401 -18.97 5.29 10.72
CA GLU A 401 -19.21 4.06 11.51
C GLU A 401 -19.11 2.78 10.66
N HIS A 402 -19.32 2.88 9.35
CA HIS A 402 -19.24 1.75 8.41
C HIS A 402 -17.96 1.75 7.57
N MET A 403 -16.96 2.57 7.92
CA MET A 403 -15.71 2.75 7.16
C MET A 403 -15.91 3.10 5.68
N ALA A 404 -17.04 3.74 5.34
CA ALA A 404 -17.36 4.21 4.00
C ALA A 404 -16.74 5.59 3.74
N PHE A 405 -15.41 5.67 3.92
CA PHE A 405 -14.62 6.91 3.94
C PHE A 405 -14.82 7.80 2.73
N ASN A 406 -14.91 7.21 1.52
CA ASN A 406 -15.12 7.97 0.30
C ASN A 406 -16.47 8.70 0.32
N ARG A 407 -17.54 8.05 0.83
CA ARG A 407 -18.88 8.64 0.92
C ARG A 407 -18.95 9.70 2.01
N ALA A 408 -18.29 9.45 3.14
CA ALA A 408 -18.13 10.45 4.20
C ALA A 408 -17.48 11.74 3.66
N LEU A 409 -16.36 11.62 2.95
CA LEU A 409 -15.69 12.78 2.32
C LEU A 409 -16.56 13.44 1.24
N MET A 410 -17.32 12.67 0.44
CA MET A 410 -18.29 13.25 -0.50
C MET A 410 -19.32 14.14 0.21
N LYS A 411 -19.84 13.73 1.38
CA LYS A 411 -20.78 14.54 2.17
C LYS A 411 -20.16 15.84 2.66
N VAL A 412 -18.89 15.81 3.07
CA VAL A 412 -18.15 17.02 3.45
C VAL A 412 -17.93 17.94 2.24
N TRP A 413 -17.63 17.39 1.06
CA TRP A 413 -17.48 18.19 -0.16
C TRP A 413 -18.78 18.79 -0.69
N GLU A 414 -19.91 18.10 -0.48
CA GLU A 414 -21.24 18.67 -0.72
C GLU A 414 -21.50 19.88 0.21
N LEU A 415 -20.99 19.87 1.44
CA LEU A 415 -21.04 21.02 2.34
C LEU A 415 -20.18 22.17 1.85
N ILE A 416 -18.91 21.92 1.54
CA ILE A 416 -17.98 22.93 1.00
C ILE A 416 -18.60 23.61 -0.24
N SER A 417 -19.18 22.81 -1.13
CA SER A 417 -19.91 23.29 -2.31
C SER A 417 -21.11 24.17 -1.95
N SER A 418 -21.88 23.78 -0.93
CA SER A 418 -23.04 24.53 -0.45
C SER A 418 -22.66 25.89 0.13
N TYR A 419 -21.58 25.96 0.92
CA TYR A 419 -21.06 27.22 1.46
C TYR A 419 -20.45 28.13 0.39
N ASN A 420 -19.70 27.57 -0.57
CA ASN A 420 -19.20 28.34 -1.71
C ASN A 420 -20.35 28.96 -2.54
N LYS A 421 -21.40 28.18 -2.79
CA LYS A 421 -22.60 28.65 -3.48
C LYS A 421 -23.31 29.74 -2.67
N TYR A 422 -23.44 29.56 -1.36
CA TYR A 422 -24.05 30.56 -0.47
C TYR A 422 -23.31 31.91 -0.52
N ILE A 423 -21.97 31.93 -0.54
CA ILE A 423 -21.19 33.17 -0.74
C ILE A 423 -21.53 33.83 -2.08
N VAL A 424 -21.66 33.04 -3.16
CA VAL A 424 -21.97 33.59 -4.49
C VAL A 424 -23.37 34.19 -4.52
N GLU A 425 -24.36 33.52 -3.94
CA GLU A 425 -25.76 33.97 -3.94
C GLU A 425 -26.04 35.14 -2.99
N THR A 426 -25.21 35.35 -1.98
CA THR A 426 -25.35 36.45 -1.01
C THR A 426 -24.54 37.68 -1.38
N GLU A 427 -23.56 37.54 -2.28
CA GLU A 427 -22.67 38.60 -2.73
C GLU A 427 -22.16 39.53 -1.60
N PRO A 428 -21.37 39.03 -0.62
CA PRO A 428 -20.93 39.83 0.53
C PRO A 428 -20.24 41.14 0.15
N TRP A 429 -19.53 41.17 -0.98
CA TRP A 429 -18.91 42.37 -1.53
C TRP A 429 -19.91 43.45 -1.94
N THR A 430 -21.10 43.05 -2.40
CA THR A 430 -22.20 43.96 -2.73
C THR A 430 -22.85 44.47 -1.44
N LEU A 431 -23.10 43.58 -0.47
CA LEU A 431 -23.64 43.95 0.85
C LEU A 431 -22.76 44.97 1.57
N HIS A 432 -21.44 44.77 1.53
CA HIS A 432 -20.47 45.70 2.09
C HIS A 432 -20.55 47.08 1.42
N LYS A 433 -20.56 47.14 0.08
CA LYS A 433 -20.68 48.40 -0.68
C LYS A 433 -22.00 49.11 -0.42
N ALA A 434 -23.08 48.36 -0.17
CA ALA A 434 -24.41 48.89 0.13
C ALA A 434 -24.59 49.29 1.60
N GLY A 435 -23.60 49.09 2.47
CA GLY A 435 -23.69 49.40 3.91
C GLY A 435 -24.66 48.49 4.68
N LYS A 436 -25.00 47.31 4.15
CA LYS A 436 -25.91 46.33 4.77
C LYS A 436 -25.16 45.47 5.80
N THR A 437 -24.70 46.10 6.88
CA THR A 437 -23.78 45.48 7.85
C THR A 437 -24.35 44.24 8.54
N GLU A 438 -25.61 44.25 8.98
CA GLU A 438 -26.21 43.10 9.68
C GLU A 438 -26.34 41.85 8.79
N GLU A 439 -26.76 42.04 7.53
CA GLU A 439 -26.81 40.97 6.53
C GLU A 439 -25.40 40.42 6.26
N LEU A 440 -24.41 41.30 6.10
CA LEU A 440 -23.01 40.91 5.88
C LEU A 440 -22.44 40.12 7.07
N GLN A 441 -22.72 40.56 8.31
CA GLN A 441 -22.30 39.86 9.53
C GLN A 441 -22.90 38.46 9.60
N THR A 442 -24.20 38.33 9.33
CA THR A 442 -24.91 37.05 9.30
C THR A 442 -24.27 36.08 8.31
N VAL A 443 -23.97 36.55 7.09
CA VAL A 443 -23.34 35.73 6.04
C VAL A 443 -21.96 35.23 6.48
N LEU A 444 -21.09 36.12 6.96
CA LEU A 444 -19.73 35.74 7.32
C LEU A 444 -19.67 34.85 8.57
N ALA A 445 -20.51 35.11 9.59
CA ALA A 445 -20.62 34.25 10.77
C ALA A 445 -21.09 32.83 10.37
N THR A 446 -22.06 32.74 9.46
CA THR A 446 -22.61 31.46 8.99
C THR A 446 -21.58 30.64 8.25
N VAL A 447 -20.78 31.26 7.36
CA VAL A 447 -19.74 30.53 6.64
C VAL A 447 -18.55 30.18 7.53
N ALA A 448 -18.17 31.07 8.47
CA ALA A 448 -17.11 30.76 9.42
C ALA A 448 -17.46 29.53 10.29
N GLU A 449 -18.72 29.42 10.72
CA GLU A 449 -19.21 28.25 11.44
C GLU A 449 -19.22 26.99 10.56
N GLY A 450 -19.67 27.11 9.31
CA GLY A 450 -19.54 26.03 8.33
C GLY A 450 -18.10 25.54 8.15
N MET A 451 -17.14 26.47 8.09
CA MET A 451 -15.73 26.15 7.97
C MET A 451 -15.19 25.43 9.22
N ARG A 452 -15.62 25.82 10.43
CA ARG A 452 -15.28 25.14 11.70
C ARG A 452 -15.76 23.68 11.69
N ILE A 453 -16.99 23.45 11.25
CA ILE A 453 -17.59 22.10 11.14
C ILE A 453 -16.82 21.26 10.10
N ILE A 454 -16.53 21.84 8.92
CA ILE A 454 -15.77 21.17 7.86
C ILE A 454 -14.37 20.79 8.37
N ALA A 455 -13.70 21.67 9.11
CA ALA A 455 -12.38 21.38 9.67
C ALA A 455 -12.42 20.20 10.66
N ASN A 456 -13.40 20.19 11.59
CA ASN A 456 -13.56 19.06 12.51
C ASN A 456 -13.91 17.75 11.78
N ALA A 457 -14.78 17.79 10.76
CA ALA A 457 -15.17 16.60 9.99
C ALA A 457 -14.04 16.06 9.09
N THR A 458 -13.12 16.92 8.66
CA THR A 458 -11.96 16.51 7.85
C THR A 458 -10.76 16.07 8.69
N TRP A 459 -10.72 16.39 9.98
CA TRP A 459 -9.57 16.12 10.84
C TRP A 459 -9.13 14.65 10.89
N PRO A 460 -10.03 13.64 10.90
CA PRO A 460 -9.60 12.24 10.83
C PRO A 460 -8.78 11.92 9.56
N PHE A 461 -9.04 12.64 8.47
CA PHE A 461 -8.41 12.41 7.16
C PHE A 461 -7.18 13.28 6.94
N MET A 462 -7.26 14.55 7.33
CA MET A 462 -6.25 15.58 7.07
C MET A 462 -5.90 16.35 8.35
N PRO A 463 -5.30 15.71 9.37
CA PRO A 463 -5.15 16.30 10.70
C PRO A 463 -4.48 17.67 10.69
N GLY A 464 -3.32 17.79 10.01
CA GLY A 464 -2.54 19.03 9.98
C GLY A 464 -3.25 20.18 9.28
N SER A 465 -4.00 19.91 8.21
CA SER A 465 -4.74 20.90 7.44
C SER A 465 -5.99 21.35 8.18
N SER A 466 -6.70 20.42 8.82
CA SER A 466 -7.85 20.72 9.66
C SER A 466 -7.46 21.56 10.88
N GLU A 467 -6.33 21.26 11.53
CA GLU A 467 -5.80 22.08 12.63
C GLU A 467 -5.41 23.48 12.16
N ARG A 468 -4.73 23.61 11.01
CA ARG A 468 -4.42 24.92 10.42
C ARG A 468 -5.68 25.74 10.10
N ILE A 469 -6.75 25.10 9.61
CA ILE A 469 -8.05 25.77 9.39
C ILE A 469 -8.62 26.26 10.73
N LEU A 470 -8.65 25.42 11.76
CA LEU A 470 -9.17 25.79 13.07
C LEU A 470 -8.37 26.94 13.69
N GLN A 471 -7.04 26.89 13.62
CA GLN A 471 -6.16 27.98 14.06
C GLN A 471 -6.44 29.28 13.29
N ALA A 472 -6.66 29.22 11.98
CA ALA A 472 -7.03 30.38 11.17
C ALA A 472 -8.34 31.02 11.65
N LEU A 473 -9.29 30.22 12.15
CA LEU A 473 -10.57 30.67 12.72
C LEU A 473 -10.47 31.05 14.22
N GLY A 474 -9.30 30.92 14.84
CA GLY A 474 -9.13 31.08 16.29
C GLY A 474 -9.87 30.02 17.12
N CYS A 475 -10.15 28.86 16.52
CA CYS A 475 -10.84 27.72 17.11
C CYS A 475 -9.84 26.61 17.49
N GLU A 476 -10.29 25.69 18.35
CA GLU A 476 -9.56 24.47 18.71
C GLU A 476 -10.30 23.24 18.18
N LEU A 477 -9.62 22.09 18.15
CA LEU A 477 -10.24 20.82 17.80
C LEU A 477 -11.11 20.34 18.96
N GLU A 478 -12.41 20.19 18.71
CA GLU A 478 -13.39 19.87 19.76
C GLU A 478 -14.34 18.72 19.39
N GLY A 479 -14.38 18.31 18.12
CA GLY A 479 -15.24 17.21 17.66
C GLY A 479 -16.74 17.54 17.59
N ASN A 480 -17.10 18.77 17.94
CA ASN A 480 -18.44 19.30 17.77
C ASN A 480 -18.72 19.55 16.28
N LEU A 481 -19.63 18.77 15.69
CA LEU A 481 -20.08 18.93 14.31
C LEU A 481 -21.48 19.56 14.23
N GLU A 482 -22.01 20.07 15.34
CA GLU A 482 -23.27 20.81 15.36
C GLU A 482 -23.07 22.25 14.87
N PHE A 483 -24.13 22.84 14.36
CA PHE A 483 -24.12 24.22 13.91
C PHE A 483 -24.61 25.13 15.03
N ASP A 484 -23.70 25.83 15.70
CA ASP A 484 -24.00 26.59 16.92
C ASP A 484 -23.34 27.97 16.99
N TYR A 485 -22.69 28.40 15.90
CA TYR A 485 -21.93 29.65 15.83
C TYR A 485 -20.76 29.74 16.83
N SER A 486 -20.18 28.62 17.26
CA SER A 486 -18.98 28.60 18.13
C SER A 486 -17.76 29.32 17.54
N ALA A 487 -17.71 29.52 16.22
CA ALA A 487 -16.69 30.33 15.56
C ALA A 487 -16.88 31.85 15.74
N SER A 488 -18.08 32.33 16.08
CA SER A 488 -18.39 33.76 16.15
C SER A 488 -17.58 34.50 17.21
N SER A 489 -17.32 35.79 16.95
CA SER A 489 -16.58 36.70 17.84
C SER A 489 -15.12 36.30 18.14
N ARG A 490 -14.59 35.26 17.50
CA ARG A 490 -13.17 34.88 17.59
C ARG A 490 -12.31 35.76 16.67
N THR A 491 -11.05 35.91 17.04
CA THR A 491 -10.06 36.61 16.22
C THR A 491 -9.37 35.61 15.30
N MET A 492 -9.47 35.86 13.99
CA MET A 492 -8.80 35.06 12.98
C MET A 492 -7.29 35.30 12.98
N GLN A 493 -6.55 34.27 12.58
CA GLN A 493 -5.12 34.35 12.34
C GLN A 493 -4.85 34.31 10.84
N GLN A 494 -3.92 35.14 10.39
CA GLN A 494 -3.50 35.13 9.00
C GLN A 494 -2.63 33.90 8.74
N MET A 495 -2.99 33.10 7.74
CA MET A 495 -2.29 31.87 7.40
C MET A 495 -1.80 31.89 5.95
N PRO A 496 -0.69 31.19 5.65
CA PRO A 496 -0.28 30.95 4.27
C PRO A 496 -1.35 30.11 3.54
N VAL A 497 -1.24 30.08 2.21
CA VAL A 497 -2.13 29.27 1.36
C VAL A 497 -2.12 27.81 1.83
N LEU A 498 -3.31 27.26 2.09
CA LEU A 498 -3.45 25.93 2.69
C LEU A 498 -2.98 24.81 1.76
N PHE A 499 -3.39 24.88 0.49
CA PHE A 499 -3.04 23.97 -0.59
C PHE A 499 -2.68 24.77 -1.84
N SER A 500 -1.46 24.59 -2.33
CA SER A 500 -1.02 25.17 -3.60
C SER A 500 -1.47 24.30 -4.75
N ARG A 501 -1.85 24.92 -5.87
CA ARG A 501 -2.11 24.18 -7.10
C ARG A 501 -0.80 23.57 -7.62
N VAL A 502 -0.92 22.37 -8.17
CA VAL A 502 0.14 21.68 -8.87
C VAL A 502 -0.03 21.97 -10.35
N GLU A 503 0.90 22.73 -10.93
CA GLU A 503 0.85 23.12 -12.36
C GLU A 503 1.45 22.04 -13.26
N ASP A 504 2.63 21.55 -12.90
CA ASP A 504 3.29 20.45 -13.59
C ASP A 504 3.12 19.18 -12.78
N ILE A 505 2.61 18.12 -13.42
CA ILE A 505 2.60 16.79 -12.82
C ILE A 505 4.07 16.39 -12.65
N PRO A 506 4.57 16.26 -11.41
CA PRO A 506 5.94 15.81 -11.21
C PRO A 506 6.06 14.45 -11.86
N VAL A 507 7.09 14.26 -12.70
CA VAL A 507 7.52 12.92 -13.05
C VAL A 507 8.15 12.38 -11.79
N ILE A 508 7.33 11.74 -10.95
CA ILE A 508 7.87 10.82 -9.96
C ILE A 508 8.48 9.73 -10.83
N ALA A 509 9.81 9.73 -10.92
CA ALA A 509 10.52 8.58 -11.43
C ALA A 509 9.90 7.38 -10.72
N GLU A 510 9.40 6.40 -11.47
CA GLU A 510 9.00 5.14 -10.86
C GLU A 510 10.19 4.69 -10.03
N GLU A 511 10.09 4.85 -8.70
CA GLU A 511 11.04 4.31 -7.75
C GLU A 511 10.78 2.80 -7.69
N GLY A 512 11.06 2.14 -8.81
CA GLY A 512 12.02 1.09 -8.72
C GLY A 512 13.29 1.71 -8.14
N GLU A 513 13.39 1.71 -6.81
CA GLU A 513 14.65 1.37 -6.17
C GLU A 513 15.04 -0.04 -6.69
N GLY A 514 15.50 -0.08 -7.94
CA GLY A 514 16.86 -0.52 -8.06
C GLY A 514 17.66 0.50 -7.25
N GLU A 515 18.32 0.03 -6.19
CA GLU A 515 19.75 0.26 -6.20
C GLU A 515 20.17 0.22 -7.68
N GLU A 516 20.87 1.24 -8.17
CA GLU A 516 21.74 0.94 -9.28
C GLU A 516 22.45 -0.36 -8.86
N GLU A 517 22.02 -1.51 -9.39
CA GLU A 517 22.96 -2.36 -10.09
C GLU A 517 23.61 -1.38 -11.05
N SER A 518 24.60 -0.67 -10.51
CA SER A 518 25.71 -0.18 -11.27
C SER A 518 25.99 -1.39 -12.13
N THR A 519 25.75 -1.26 -13.44
CA THR A 519 26.13 -2.31 -14.39
C THR A 519 27.46 -2.82 -13.87
N PRO A 520 27.55 -4.07 -13.37
CA PRO A 520 28.52 -4.44 -12.34
C PRO A 520 29.83 -3.83 -12.73
N ARG A 521 30.31 -2.85 -11.95
CA ARG A 521 31.37 -1.94 -12.44
C ARG A 521 32.53 -2.82 -12.82
N ILE A 522 32.72 -2.99 -14.12
CA ILE A 522 33.83 -3.76 -14.62
C ILE A 522 35.07 -2.91 -14.37
N ASP A 523 36.11 -3.52 -13.84
CA ASP A 523 37.40 -2.85 -13.83
C ASP A 523 37.85 -2.58 -15.28
N PHE A 524 38.77 -1.64 -15.43
CA PHE A 524 39.31 -1.28 -16.74
C PHE A 524 39.95 -2.49 -17.44
N ASP A 525 40.51 -3.42 -16.68
CA ASP A 525 41.12 -4.65 -17.21
C ASP A 525 40.08 -5.58 -17.84
N THR A 526 38.88 -5.67 -17.27
CA THR A 526 37.74 -6.41 -17.83
C THR A 526 37.21 -5.75 -19.09
N PHE A 527 37.21 -4.42 -19.17
CA PHE A 527 36.88 -3.71 -20.42
C PHE A 527 37.93 -3.97 -21.51
N LEU A 528 39.23 -3.96 -21.17
CA LEU A 528 40.32 -4.26 -22.10
C LEU A 528 40.28 -5.69 -22.65
N GLN A 529 39.57 -6.61 -21.99
CA GLN A 529 39.34 -7.95 -22.52
C GLN A 529 38.38 -7.96 -23.72
N VAL A 530 37.62 -6.90 -23.97
CA VAL A 530 36.69 -6.80 -25.11
C VAL A 530 37.43 -6.24 -26.33
N SER A 531 37.47 -7.00 -27.43
CA SER A 531 38.04 -6.54 -28.70
C SER A 531 36.95 -5.91 -29.54
N ILE A 532 36.94 -4.58 -29.62
CA ILE A 532 36.03 -3.82 -30.50
C ILE A 532 36.82 -3.40 -31.73
N LYS A 533 36.33 -3.75 -32.92
CA LYS A 533 36.96 -3.41 -34.21
C LYS A 533 35.97 -2.73 -35.14
N ALA A 534 36.48 -1.83 -35.98
CA ALA A 534 35.74 -1.29 -37.10
C ALA A 534 35.53 -2.39 -38.15
N GLY A 535 34.29 -2.63 -38.56
CA GLY A 535 33.95 -3.59 -39.59
C GLY A 535 33.15 -2.96 -40.72
N ARG A 536 33.46 -3.32 -41.97
CA ARG A 536 32.69 -2.88 -43.14
C ARG A 536 31.69 -3.96 -43.53
N ILE A 537 30.42 -3.59 -43.63
CA ILE A 537 29.36 -4.49 -44.08
C ILE A 537 29.46 -4.62 -45.60
N VAL A 538 29.78 -5.82 -46.09
CA VAL A 538 29.91 -6.11 -47.53
C VAL A 538 28.74 -6.94 -48.06
N GLY A 539 27.97 -7.55 -47.17
CA GLY A 539 26.75 -8.28 -47.51
C GLY A 539 25.72 -8.16 -46.40
N CYS A 540 24.45 -8.01 -46.75
CA CYS A 540 23.35 -8.00 -45.79
C CYS A 540 22.13 -8.68 -46.41
N GLN A 541 21.48 -9.57 -45.64
CA GLN A 541 20.23 -10.21 -46.05
C GLN A 541 19.31 -10.46 -44.86
N LYS A 542 18.00 -10.49 -45.10
CA LYS A 542 17.02 -10.87 -44.07
C LYS A 542 17.15 -12.35 -43.74
N VAL A 543 17.03 -12.71 -42.46
CA VAL A 543 17.02 -14.12 -42.04
C VAL A 543 15.66 -14.73 -42.36
N PRO A 544 15.58 -15.84 -43.13
CA PRO A 544 14.31 -16.50 -43.42
C PRO A 544 13.56 -16.88 -42.14
N LYS A 545 12.24 -16.68 -42.12
CA LYS A 545 11.34 -16.95 -40.97
C LYS A 545 11.58 -16.06 -39.73
N SER A 546 12.37 -14.98 -39.84
CA SER A 546 12.49 -13.97 -38.79
C SER A 546 12.14 -12.58 -39.30
N SER A 547 11.27 -11.87 -38.58
CA SER A 547 10.95 -10.46 -38.84
C SER A 547 11.89 -9.48 -38.11
N LYS A 548 12.85 -9.98 -37.32
CA LYS A 548 13.70 -9.17 -36.43
C LYS A 548 15.20 -9.25 -36.74
N LEU A 549 15.64 -10.25 -37.52
CA LEU A 549 17.08 -10.54 -37.70
C LEU A 549 17.58 -10.22 -39.12
N LEU A 550 18.75 -9.59 -39.21
CA LEU A 550 19.56 -9.48 -40.41
C LEU A 550 20.82 -10.36 -40.26
N LYS A 551 21.20 -11.04 -41.34
CA LYS A 551 22.50 -11.70 -41.48
C LYS A 551 23.42 -10.76 -42.25
N LEU A 552 24.54 -10.41 -41.62
CA LEU A 552 25.53 -9.48 -42.12
C LEU A 552 26.83 -10.23 -42.39
N GLU A 553 27.46 -9.93 -43.52
CA GLU A 553 28.82 -10.34 -43.85
C GLU A 553 29.71 -9.11 -43.67
N VAL A 554 30.60 -9.19 -42.68
CA VAL A 554 31.39 -8.05 -42.23
C VAL A 554 32.88 -8.33 -42.43
N ASP A 555 33.55 -7.44 -43.14
CA ASP A 555 35.01 -7.43 -43.26
C ASP A 555 35.61 -6.74 -42.03
N LEU A 556 36.46 -7.47 -41.30
CA LEU A 556 37.22 -6.98 -40.15
C LEU A 556 38.73 -6.87 -40.45
N GLY A 557 39.15 -6.90 -41.72
CA GLY A 557 40.56 -6.83 -42.11
C GLY A 557 41.35 -8.11 -41.82
N GLU A 558 40.66 -9.23 -41.57
CA GLU A 558 41.26 -10.52 -41.17
C GLU A 558 41.49 -11.48 -42.36
N GLY A 559 41.27 -11.00 -43.59
CA GLY A 559 41.39 -11.81 -44.82
C GLY A 559 40.22 -12.78 -45.05
N ARG A 560 39.20 -12.76 -44.17
CA ARG A 560 37.92 -13.47 -44.31
C ARG A 560 36.76 -12.58 -43.86
N LEU A 561 35.58 -12.85 -44.39
CA LEU A 561 34.35 -12.22 -43.92
C LEU A 561 33.81 -12.98 -42.70
N ARG A 562 33.31 -12.25 -41.71
CA ARG A 562 32.60 -12.83 -40.56
C ARG A 562 31.10 -12.75 -40.77
N THR A 563 30.40 -13.82 -40.38
CA THR A 563 28.93 -13.79 -40.33
C THR A 563 28.48 -13.23 -38.99
N ILE A 564 27.67 -12.17 -39.00
CA ILE A 564 27.07 -11.56 -37.80
C ILE A 564 25.57 -11.51 -37.96
N VAL A 565 24.82 -12.01 -36.98
CA VAL A 565 23.36 -11.97 -36.96
C VAL A 565 22.91 -10.92 -35.96
N SER A 566 22.21 -9.89 -36.42
CA SER A 566 21.82 -8.73 -35.59
C SER A 566 20.31 -8.49 -35.59
N GLY A 567 19.78 -8.09 -34.43
CA GLY A 567 18.36 -7.85 -34.15
C GLY A 567 17.77 -6.54 -34.69
N ILE A 568 18.33 -6.00 -35.78
CA ILE A 568 18.08 -4.63 -36.25
C ILE A 568 17.16 -4.56 -37.48
N ALA A 569 16.53 -5.67 -37.90
CA ALA A 569 15.72 -5.74 -39.12
C ALA A 569 14.44 -4.90 -39.09
N GLN A 570 14.01 -4.44 -37.91
CA GLN A 570 12.88 -3.52 -37.75
C GLN A 570 13.27 -2.06 -37.93
N SER A 571 14.58 -1.76 -37.94
CA SER A 571 15.12 -0.40 -38.04
C SER A 571 15.88 -0.15 -39.32
N TYR A 572 16.44 -1.19 -39.94
CA TYR A 572 17.20 -1.09 -41.18
C TYR A 572 16.76 -2.16 -42.20
N SER A 573 16.70 -1.77 -43.46
CA SER A 573 16.69 -2.68 -44.60
C SER A 573 18.12 -3.12 -44.96
N PRO A 574 18.31 -4.21 -45.71
CA PRO A 574 19.64 -4.60 -46.17
C PRO A 574 20.39 -3.52 -46.95
N GLU A 575 19.68 -2.72 -47.74
CA GLU A 575 20.26 -1.64 -48.56
C GLU A 575 20.83 -0.50 -47.70
N ASP A 576 20.24 -0.24 -46.54
CA ASP A 576 20.66 0.85 -45.65
C ASP A 576 22.04 0.59 -44.99
N LEU A 577 22.46 -0.67 -44.94
CA LEU A 577 23.63 -1.13 -44.20
C LEU A 577 24.82 -1.48 -45.10
N LEU A 578 24.60 -1.68 -46.40
CA LEU A 578 25.69 -1.99 -47.32
C LEU A 578 26.73 -0.87 -47.35
N ASP A 579 28.01 -1.26 -47.37
CA ASP A 579 29.18 -0.39 -47.37
C ASP A 579 29.35 0.50 -46.13
N LYS A 580 28.51 0.34 -45.10
CA LYS A 580 28.67 1.07 -43.85
C LYS A 580 29.74 0.46 -42.97
N ASN A 581 30.52 1.34 -42.33
CA ASN A 581 31.45 0.97 -41.27
C ASN A 581 30.72 0.99 -39.92
N VAL A 582 30.85 -0.09 -39.15
CA VAL A 582 30.19 -0.30 -37.85
C VAL A 582 31.17 -0.77 -36.80
N SER A 583 30.82 -0.58 -35.52
CA SER A 583 31.61 -1.11 -34.40
C SER A 583 31.19 -2.54 -34.09
N VAL A 584 32.16 -3.46 -34.12
CA VAL A 584 31.96 -4.90 -33.95
C VAL A 584 32.75 -5.41 -32.76
N ILE A 585 32.11 -6.11 -31.83
CA ILE A 585 32.80 -6.92 -30.82
C ILE A 585 33.25 -8.22 -31.49
N ALA A 586 34.57 -8.38 -31.63
CA ALA A 586 35.21 -9.40 -32.47
C ALA A 586 35.75 -10.62 -31.70
N ASN A 587 35.68 -10.65 -30.37
CA ASN A 587 36.20 -11.76 -29.56
C ASN A 587 35.14 -12.45 -28.67
N LEU A 588 33.86 -12.30 -29.01
CA LEU A 588 32.78 -13.09 -28.39
C LEU A 588 32.83 -14.54 -28.86
N LYS A 589 32.41 -15.47 -27.99
CA LYS A 589 32.16 -16.85 -28.38
C LYS A 589 31.03 -16.88 -29.44
N PRO A 590 31.18 -17.61 -30.56
CA PRO A 590 30.13 -17.71 -31.55
C PRO A 590 28.82 -18.23 -30.96
N ALA A 591 27.70 -17.67 -31.41
CA ALA A 591 26.36 -18.04 -30.95
C ALA A 591 25.47 -18.44 -32.15
N LYS A 592 24.67 -19.49 -31.99
CA LYS A 592 23.72 -19.91 -33.02
C LYS A 592 22.38 -19.19 -32.85
N LEU A 593 21.99 -18.41 -33.85
CA LEU A 593 20.74 -17.66 -33.93
C LEU A 593 19.95 -18.13 -35.15
N MET A 594 18.79 -18.74 -34.92
CA MET A 594 17.94 -19.32 -35.99
C MET A 594 18.72 -20.27 -36.93
N GLY A 595 19.65 -21.05 -36.37
CA GLY A 595 20.49 -21.99 -37.12
C GLY A 595 21.69 -21.37 -37.85
N ILE A 596 21.87 -20.05 -37.80
CA ILE A 596 23.02 -19.33 -38.35
C ILE A 596 24.02 -19.05 -37.23
N GLU A 597 25.29 -19.35 -37.44
CA GLU A 597 26.36 -19.05 -36.48
C GLU A 597 26.79 -17.58 -36.62
N SER A 598 26.72 -16.83 -35.51
CA SER A 598 27.13 -15.42 -35.42
C SER A 598 28.48 -15.32 -34.72
N GLU A 599 29.49 -14.80 -35.42
CA GLU A 599 30.90 -14.72 -35.01
C GLU A 599 31.29 -13.34 -34.43
N GLY A 600 30.30 -12.59 -33.94
CA GLY A 600 30.48 -11.26 -33.39
C GLY A 600 29.15 -10.57 -33.09
N MET A 601 29.23 -9.34 -32.60
CA MET A 601 28.08 -8.49 -32.30
C MET A 601 28.34 -7.06 -32.76
N ILE A 602 27.37 -6.45 -33.42
CA ILE A 602 27.40 -5.01 -33.76
C ILE A 602 26.78 -4.23 -32.60
N LEU A 603 27.40 -3.10 -32.25
CA LEU A 603 26.85 -2.18 -31.27
C LEU A 603 25.67 -1.41 -31.87
N ALA A 604 24.56 -1.32 -31.12
CA ALA A 604 23.39 -0.54 -31.51
C ALA A 604 22.71 0.04 -30.26
N ALA A 605 22.25 1.28 -30.33
CA ALA A 605 21.48 1.94 -29.29
C ALA A 605 20.00 1.60 -29.42
N LYS A 606 19.35 1.15 -28.33
CA LYS A 606 17.91 0.91 -28.31
C LYS A 606 17.16 2.24 -28.10
N THR A 607 16.23 2.57 -28.99
CA THR A 607 15.38 3.76 -28.90
C THR A 607 13.94 3.37 -28.56
N ALA A 608 13.09 4.37 -28.24
CA ALA A 608 11.68 4.13 -27.91
C ALA A 608 10.95 3.34 -29.02
N LYS A 609 9.96 2.52 -28.64
CA LYS A 609 9.16 1.67 -29.55
C LYS A 609 9.93 0.51 -30.23
N ASN A 610 10.90 -0.11 -29.54
CA ASN A 610 11.66 -1.29 -30.03
C ASN A 610 12.44 -1.05 -31.34
N ARG A 611 12.93 0.16 -31.58
CA ARG A 611 13.85 0.46 -32.68
C ARG A 611 15.29 0.51 -32.18
N PHE A 612 16.23 0.34 -33.10
CA PHE A 612 17.67 0.36 -32.85
C PHE A 612 18.34 1.36 -33.79
N GLU A 613 19.30 2.14 -33.27
CA GLU A 613 20.19 2.97 -34.07
C GLU A 613 21.61 2.40 -34.03
N VAL A 614 22.18 2.13 -35.19
CA VAL A 614 23.57 1.68 -35.32
C VAL A 614 24.47 2.92 -35.49
N PRO A 615 25.45 3.14 -34.60
CA PRO A 615 26.45 4.18 -34.79
C PRO A 615 27.38 3.79 -35.94
N PHE A 616 27.30 4.54 -37.04
CA PHE A 616 28.19 4.37 -38.18
C PHE A 616 29.48 5.13 -37.99
N LEU A 617 30.59 4.49 -38.31
CA LEU A 617 31.91 5.11 -38.34
C LEU A 617 32.13 5.80 -39.68
N SER A 618 33.03 6.79 -39.69
CA SER A 618 33.47 7.44 -40.93
C SER A 618 34.03 6.40 -41.91
N GLU A 619 33.79 6.61 -43.21
CA GLU A 619 34.32 5.78 -44.31
C GLU A 619 35.86 5.78 -44.34
N GLN A 620 36.50 6.76 -43.70
CA GLN A 620 37.97 6.84 -43.57
C GLN A 620 38.55 5.82 -42.57
N VAL A 621 37.71 5.23 -41.72
CA VAL A 621 38.14 4.19 -40.77
C VAL A 621 38.26 2.87 -41.50
N LYS A 622 39.47 2.29 -41.54
CA LYS A 622 39.71 1.04 -42.26
C LYS A 622 39.13 -0.16 -41.50
N PRO A 623 38.60 -1.19 -42.20
CA PRO A 623 38.25 -2.47 -41.58
C PRO A 623 39.39 -3.03 -40.75
N GLY A 624 39.08 -3.52 -39.55
CA GLY A 624 40.05 -4.08 -38.60
C GLY A 624 40.74 -3.06 -37.69
N THR A 625 40.45 -1.77 -37.83
CA THR A 625 40.95 -0.74 -36.88
C THR A 625 40.37 -0.99 -35.49
N ASP A 626 41.23 -1.04 -34.46
CA ASP A 626 40.77 -1.19 -33.07
C ASP A 626 40.03 0.07 -32.59
N ILE A 627 38.91 -0.14 -31.92
CA ILE A 627 38.10 0.89 -31.27
C ILE A 627 38.34 0.78 -29.77
N ARG A 628 38.74 1.89 -29.14
CA ARG A 628 39.14 1.96 -27.72
C ARG A 628 38.23 2.85 -26.92
#